data_AF-A0A9X3CR35-F1
#
_entry.id   AF-A0A9X3CR35-F1
#
_cell.length_a   1.000
_cell.length_b   1.000
_cell.length_c   1.000
_cell.angle_alpha   90.00
_cell.angle_beta   90.00
_cell.angle_gamma   90.00
#
_symmetry.space_group_name_H-M   'P 1'
#
loop_
_entity.id
_entity.type
_entity.pdbx_description
1 polymer ?
#
loop_
_entity_poly.entity_id
_entity_poly.type
_entity_poly.pdbx_seq_one_letter_code
_entity_poly.pdbx_strand_id
1 'polypeptide(L)'
;MRISQLWEKIHGLKRTLVTLLMLSVVIQSAALIAPYYMQWVVDNVSFRYFDQAPWVLNQLSFEIEPEESIAITGEYGCGKTTLLKLLLGLLSPTTGTIYLDGIDIQKLDKTTYRSHLGSVMQNDPLLSGTLSENITMFDSPYDEERLKESCRHANILAEIQRLP
;
A
#
# COMPACT_ATOMS: atom_id res chain seq x y z
N MET A 1 -46.30 10.66 28.69
CA MET A 1 -45.43 11.83 28.45
C MET A 1 -45.05 11.84 26.98
N ARG A 2 -45.40 12.87 26.21
CA ARG A 2 -45.14 12.88 24.75
C ARG A 2 -43.69 13.32 24.48
N ILE A 3 -42.99 12.59 23.61
CA ILE A 3 -41.59 12.88 23.21
C ILE A 3 -41.42 14.32 22.71
N SER A 4 -42.46 14.89 22.09
CA SER A 4 -42.49 16.29 21.65
C SER A 4 -42.26 17.29 22.79
N GLN A 5 -42.68 16.98 24.03
CA GLN A 5 -42.53 17.87 25.19
C GLN A 5 -41.10 17.87 25.77
N LEU A 6 -40.35 16.77 25.61
CA LEU A 6 -38.93 16.72 25.96
C LEU A 6 -38.11 17.61 25.01
N TRP A 7 -38.54 17.72 23.76
CA TRP A 7 -37.89 18.51 22.72
C TRP A 7 -38.06 20.04 22.88
N GLU A 8 -39.12 20.51 23.53
CA GLU A 8 -39.32 21.93 23.82
C GLU A 8 -38.41 22.44 24.95
N LYS A 9 -38.16 21.61 25.97
CA LYS A 9 -37.36 21.99 27.15
C LYS A 9 -35.85 22.04 26.88
N ILE A 10 -35.35 21.32 25.88
CA ILE A 10 -33.92 21.26 25.59
C ILE A 10 -33.59 22.31 24.52
N HIS A 11 -33.40 23.55 24.95
CA HIS A 11 -32.89 24.61 24.08
C HIS A 11 -31.45 24.31 23.67
N GLY A 12 -31.20 24.26 22.36
CA GLY A 12 -29.89 23.96 21.78
C GLY A 12 -29.78 22.58 21.12
N LEU A 13 -30.58 21.59 21.54
CA LEU A 13 -30.48 20.21 21.02
C LEU A 13 -30.77 20.14 19.51
N LYS A 14 -31.77 20.89 19.02
CA LYS A 14 -32.07 20.96 17.58
C LYS A 14 -30.87 21.46 16.78
N ARG A 15 -30.19 22.49 17.27
CA ARG A 15 -29.02 23.07 16.61
C ARG A 15 -27.87 22.07 16.61
N THR A 16 -27.58 21.44 17.75
CA THR A 16 -26.55 20.41 17.86
C THR A 16 -26.85 19.21 16.96
N LEU A 17 -28.10 18.73 16.90
CA LEU A 17 -28.49 17.60 16.06
C LEU A 17 -28.34 17.94 14.56
N VAL A 18 -28.73 19.14 14.15
CA VAL A 18 -28.54 19.63 12.78
C VAL A 18 -27.06 19.78 12.46
N THR A 19 -26.25 20.30 13.38
CA THR A 19 -24.80 20.40 13.19
C THR A 19 -24.14 19.02 13.08
N LEU A 20 -24.53 18.05 13.89
CA LEU A 20 -24.02 16.67 13.82
C LEU A 20 -24.40 16.00 12.49
N LEU A 21 -25.66 16.18 12.04
CA LEU A 21 -26.11 15.69 10.74
C LEU A 21 -25.33 16.34 9.59
N MET A 22 -25.16 17.67 9.61
CA MET A 22 -24.37 18.39 8.61
C MET A 22 -22.91 17.93 8.61
N LEU A 23 -22.28 17.81 9.78
CA LEU A 23 -20.90 17.33 9.90
C LEU A 23 -20.77 15.90 9.38
N SER A 24 -21.73 15.03 9.70
CA SER A 24 -21.75 13.64 9.21
C SER A 24 -21.88 13.58 7.69
N VAL A 25 -22.74 14.39 7.08
CA VAL A 25 -22.88 14.46 5.62
C VAL A 25 -21.60 14.98 4.98
N VAL A 26 -20.98 16.02 5.54
CA VAL A 26 -19.70 16.55 5.07
C VAL A 26 -18.61 15.47 5.13
N ILE A 27 -18.46 14.77 6.25
CA ILE A 27 -17.47 13.70 6.40
C ILE A 27 -17.72 12.56 5.41
N GLN A 28 -18.96 12.13 5.21
CA GLN A 28 -19.29 11.06 4.24
C GLN A 28 -19.01 11.49 2.80
N SER A 29 -19.39 12.71 2.43
CA SER A 29 -19.08 13.26 1.11
C SER A 29 -17.58 13.45 0.89
N ALA A 30 -16.85 13.88 1.92
CA ALA A 30 -15.40 13.97 1.89
C ALA A 30 -14.77 12.58 1.75
N ALA A 31 -15.25 11.55 2.45
CA ALA A 31 -14.75 10.18 2.33
C ALA A 31 -14.98 9.59 0.92
N LEU A 32 -16.07 9.95 0.25
CA LEU A 32 -16.36 9.53 -1.13
C LEU A 32 -15.47 10.21 -2.18
N ILE A 33 -14.88 11.36 -1.84
CA ILE A 33 -14.04 12.17 -2.75
C ILE A 33 -12.55 12.09 -2.33
N ALA A 34 -12.29 11.69 -1.09
CA ALA A 34 -10.95 11.52 -0.57
C ALA A 34 -10.27 10.42 -1.38
N PRO A 35 -9.03 10.64 -1.83
CA PRO A 35 -8.23 9.53 -2.33
C PRO A 35 -8.16 8.50 -1.20
N TYR A 36 -8.62 7.28 -1.46
CA TYR A 36 -8.19 6.16 -0.64
C TYR A 36 -6.66 6.20 -0.67
N TYR A 37 -6.02 6.25 0.50
CA TYR A 37 -4.57 6.30 0.53
C TYR A 37 -4.07 4.86 0.43
N MET A 38 -3.95 4.35 -0.80
CA MET A 38 -3.43 3.03 -1.14
C MET A 38 -4.30 1.80 -0.82
N GLN A 39 -5.58 1.83 -1.17
CA GLN A 39 -6.40 0.62 -1.18
C GLN A 39 -6.06 -0.24 -2.40
N TRP A 40 -5.82 -1.55 -2.20
CA TRP A 40 -5.54 -2.48 -3.28
C TRP A 40 -6.69 -3.44 -3.49
N VAL A 41 -7.12 -3.62 -4.74
CA VAL A 41 -8.13 -4.62 -5.11
C VAL A 41 -7.55 -5.54 -6.19
N VAL A 42 -7.48 -6.83 -5.88
CA VAL A 42 -7.14 -7.88 -6.83
C VAL A 42 -8.45 -8.55 -7.24
N ASP A 43 -8.80 -8.47 -8.53
CA ASP A 43 -10.06 -9.00 -9.06
C ASP A 43 -9.80 -10.09 -10.10
N ASN A 44 -10.11 -11.33 -9.73
CA ASN A 44 -10.07 -12.53 -10.56
C ASN A 44 -8.75 -12.72 -11.31
N VAL A 45 -7.64 -12.43 -10.62
CA VAL A 45 -6.31 -12.46 -11.21
C VAL A 45 -5.85 -13.90 -11.41
N SER A 46 -5.52 -14.23 -12.65
CA SER A 46 -4.79 -15.45 -12.99
C SER A 46 -3.47 -15.10 -13.66
N PHE A 47 -2.45 -15.89 -13.36
CA PHE A 47 -1.12 -15.67 -13.91
C PHE A 47 -0.40 -16.99 -14.19
N ARG A 48 0.28 -17.04 -15.33
CA ARG A 48 1.23 -18.07 -15.72
C ARG A 48 2.38 -17.42 -16.48
N TYR A 49 3.59 -17.97 -16.36
CA TYR A 49 4.79 -17.37 -16.95
C TYR A 49 4.85 -17.48 -18.49
N PHE A 50 4.22 -18.50 -19.06
CA PHE A 50 4.12 -18.72 -20.50
C PHE A 50 2.84 -19.51 -20.81
N ASP A 51 2.39 -19.49 -22.07
CA ASP A 51 1.06 -19.99 -22.43
C ASP A 51 0.82 -21.48 -22.19
N GLN A 52 1.87 -22.27 -22.12
CA GLN A 52 1.81 -23.71 -21.84
C GLN A 52 2.21 -24.05 -20.39
N ALA A 53 2.53 -23.04 -19.57
CA ALA A 53 2.84 -23.24 -18.16
C ALA A 53 1.57 -23.56 -17.37
N PRO A 54 1.69 -24.34 -16.28
CA PRO A 54 0.62 -24.41 -15.29
C PRO A 54 0.35 -23.02 -14.70
N TRP A 55 -0.90 -22.80 -14.29
CA TRP A 55 -1.30 -21.61 -13.56
C TRP A 55 -0.54 -21.52 -12.23
N VAL A 56 0.13 -20.39 -12.00
CA VAL A 56 0.78 -20.08 -10.73
C VAL A 56 -0.24 -19.47 -9.77
N LEU A 57 -1.06 -18.56 -10.29
CA LEU A 57 -2.23 -18.00 -9.62
C LEU A 57 -3.45 -18.24 -10.51
N ASN A 58 -4.59 -18.59 -9.91
CA ASN A 58 -5.81 -18.90 -10.64
C ASN A 58 -7.02 -18.26 -9.96
N GLN A 59 -7.63 -17.28 -10.62
CA GLN A 59 -8.84 -16.57 -10.18
C GLN A 59 -8.74 -16.04 -8.74
N LEU A 60 -7.59 -15.46 -8.40
CA LEU A 60 -7.35 -14.90 -7.08
C LEU A 60 -8.07 -13.55 -6.95
N SER A 61 -8.88 -13.41 -5.91
CA SER A 61 -9.58 -12.15 -5.60
C SER A 61 -9.46 -11.83 -4.11
N PHE A 62 -9.03 -10.61 -3.79
CA PHE A 62 -8.98 -10.09 -2.43
C PHE A 62 -8.81 -8.56 -2.46
N GLU A 63 -9.04 -7.94 -1.30
CA GLU A 63 -8.89 -6.51 -1.08
C GLU A 63 -7.94 -6.29 0.10
N ILE A 64 -7.13 -5.24 0.02
CA ILE A 64 -6.26 -4.75 1.10
C ILE A 64 -6.72 -3.32 1.39
N GLU A 65 -7.21 -3.11 2.61
CA GLU A 65 -7.63 -1.78 3.03
C GLU A 65 -6.41 -0.90 3.38
N PRO A 66 -6.55 0.44 3.29
CA PRO A 66 -5.52 1.34 3.78
C PRO A 66 -5.12 1.02 5.23
N GLU A 67 -3.82 1.11 5.52
CA GLU A 67 -3.22 0.82 6.84
C GLU A 67 -3.30 -0.66 7.27
N GLU A 68 -3.85 -1.55 6.44
CA GLU A 68 -3.90 -2.98 6.74
C GLU A 68 -2.54 -3.66 6.60
N SER A 69 -2.22 -4.56 7.52
CA SER A 69 -1.03 -5.40 7.46
C SER A 69 -1.42 -6.86 7.22
N ILE A 70 -1.07 -7.38 6.05
CA ILE A 70 -1.45 -8.73 5.61
C ILE A 70 -0.24 -9.66 5.58
N ALA A 71 -0.42 -10.85 6.13
CA ALA A 71 0.53 -11.94 6.03
C ALA A 71 0.10 -12.93 4.93
N ILE A 72 0.91 -13.06 3.87
CA ILE A 72 0.71 -14.07 2.82
C ILE A 72 1.52 -15.32 3.18
N THR A 73 0.83 -16.43 3.43
CA THR A 73 1.45 -17.70 3.83
C THR A 73 1.17 -18.82 2.81
N GLY A 74 1.94 -19.90 2.86
CA GLY A 74 1.76 -21.06 1.98
C GLY A 74 3.06 -21.80 1.70
N GLU A 75 2.98 -22.95 1.05
CA GLU A 75 4.13 -23.79 0.73
C GLU A 75 5.12 -23.12 -0.23
N TYR A 76 6.37 -23.59 -0.24
CA TYR A 76 7.35 -23.11 -1.20
C TYR A 76 6.87 -23.33 -2.64
N GLY A 77 7.06 -22.34 -3.51
CA GLY A 77 6.65 -22.45 -4.91
C GLY A 77 5.17 -22.18 -5.21
N CYS A 78 4.31 -21.95 -4.21
CA CYS A 78 2.87 -21.69 -4.45
C CYS A 78 2.54 -20.32 -5.09
N GLY A 79 3.54 -19.51 -5.45
CA GLY A 79 3.31 -18.24 -6.15
C GLY A 79 3.31 -16.98 -5.29
N LYS A 80 3.68 -17.03 -4.00
CA LYS A 80 3.75 -15.82 -3.13
C LYS A 80 4.60 -14.70 -3.73
N THR A 81 5.83 -15.01 -4.11
CA THR A 81 6.74 -14.03 -4.75
C THR A 81 6.19 -13.56 -6.10
N THR A 82 5.45 -14.40 -6.80
CA THR A 82 4.77 -14.02 -8.05
C THR A 82 3.64 -13.02 -7.79
N LEU A 83 2.83 -13.24 -6.76
CA LEU A 83 1.81 -12.30 -6.31
C LEU A 83 2.44 -10.94 -5.96
N LEU A 84 3.50 -10.93 -5.14
CA LEU A 84 4.22 -9.70 -4.81
C LEU A 84 4.74 -8.96 -6.05
N LYS A 85 5.27 -9.68 -7.06
CA LYS A 85 5.74 -9.07 -8.31
C LYS A 85 4.60 -8.48 -9.16
N LEU A 86 3.43 -9.11 -9.19
CA LEU A 86 2.24 -8.58 -9.87
C LEU A 86 1.77 -7.28 -9.20
N LEU A 87 1.70 -7.33 -7.89
CA LEU A 87 1.38 -6.21 -7.01
C LEU A 87 2.35 -5.03 -7.17
N LEU A 88 3.67 -5.27 -7.24
CA LEU A 88 4.68 -4.24 -7.55
C LEU A 88 4.64 -3.75 -9.02
N GLY A 89 3.73 -4.30 -9.83
CA GLY A 89 3.63 -4.00 -11.26
C GLY A 89 4.88 -4.41 -12.05
N LEU A 90 5.67 -5.36 -11.55
CA LEU A 90 6.82 -5.95 -12.25
C LEU A 90 6.38 -7.05 -13.22
N LEU A 91 5.23 -7.66 -12.95
CA LEU A 91 4.53 -8.58 -13.84
C LEU A 91 3.14 -8.04 -14.16
N SER A 92 2.56 -8.52 -15.25
CA SER A 92 1.17 -8.24 -15.61
C SER A 92 0.34 -9.53 -15.52
N PRO A 93 -0.88 -9.46 -14.97
CA PRO A 93 -1.75 -10.62 -14.90
C PRO A 93 -2.10 -11.13 -16.32
N THR A 94 -2.27 -12.44 -16.47
CA THR A 94 -2.73 -13.03 -17.74
C THR A 94 -4.22 -12.73 -17.95
N THR A 95 -5.00 -12.80 -16.88
CA THR A 95 -6.42 -12.42 -16.83
C THR A 95 -6.72 -11.75 -15.49
N GLY A 96 -7.82 -11.01 -15.41
CA GLY A 96 -8.20 -10.24 -14.22
C GLY A 96 -7.49 -8.89 -14.16
N THR A 97 -7.66 -8.16 -13.07
CA THR A 97 -7.14 -6.79 -12.94
C THR A 97 -6.73 -6.50 -11.50
N ILE A 98 -5.69 -5.69 -11.34
CA ILE A 98 -5.24 -5.18 -10.03
C ILE A 98 -5.47 -3.68 -10.04
N TYR A 99 -6.16 -3.18 -9.02
CA TYR A 99 -6.48 -1.77 -8.86
C TYR A 99 -5.74 -1.20 -7.64
N LEU A 100 -5.26 0.02 -7.79
CA LEU A 100 -4.85 0.91 -6.71
C LEU A 100 -5.85 2.06 -6.67
N ASP A 101 -6.58 2.22 -5.57
CA ASP A 101 -7.57 3.29 -5.38
C ASP A 101 -8.59 3.36 -6.54
N GLY A 102 -9.04 2.18 -6.99
CA GLY A 102 -9.97 2.03 -8.12
C GLY A 102 -9.36 2.20 -9.51
N ILE A 103 -8.07 2.52 -9.62
CA ILE A 103 -7.37 2.68 -10.90
C ILE A 103 -6.55 1.44 -11.21
N ASP A 104 -6.76 0.86 -12.40
CA ASP A 104 -5.95 -0.27 -12.89
C ASP A 104 -4.46 0.10 -12.92
N ILE A 105 -3.64 -0.66 -12.17
CA ILE A 105 -2.20 -0.40 -12.04
C ILE A 105 -1.44 -0.53 -13.36
N GLN A 106 -2.02 -1.17 -14.38
CA GLN A 106 -1.45 -1.26 -15.73
C GLN A 106 -1.57 0.04 -16.51
N LYS A 107 -2.49 0.93 -16.11
CA LYS A 107 -2.71 2.24 -16.73
C LYS A 107 -1.93 3.37 -16.04
N LEU A 108 -1.41 3.10 -14.85
CA LEU A 108 -0.57 4.04 -14.11
C LEU A 108 0.83 4.14 -14.73
N ASP A 109 1.41 5.34 -14.66
CA ASP A 109 2.84 5.51 -14.90
C ASP A 109 3.63 4.67 -13.89
N LYS A 110 4.43 3.72 -14.37
CA LYS A 110 5.10 2.74 -13.51
C LYS A 110 6.14 3.38 -12.60
N THR A 111 6.77 4.48 -13.02
CA THR A 111 7.76 5.19 -12.21
C THR A 111 7.09 5.85 -11.01
N THR A 112 6.02 6.59 -11.27
CA THR A 112 5.20 7.24 -10.22
C THR A 112 4.54 6.22 -9.32
N TYR A 113 4.00 5.12 -9.87
CA TYR A 113 3.41 4.05 -9.07
C TYR A 113 4.44 3.46 -8.09
N ARG A 114 5.62 3.07 -8.60
CA ARG A 114 6.66 2.43 -7.80
C ARG A 114 7.35 3.40 -6.83
N SER A 115 7.33 4.72 -7.07
CA SER A 115 7.90 5.69 -6.12
C SER A 115 7.11 5.76 -4.80
N HIS A 116 5.87 5.24 -4.78
CA HIS A 116 5.04 5.15 -3.58
C HIS A 116 5.15 3.78 -2.90
N LEU A 117 5.89 2.82 -3.48
CA LEU A 117 6.02 1.46 -2.97
C LEU A 117 7.45 1.19 -2.47
N GLY A 118 7.57 0.68 -1.25
CA GLY A 118 8.81 0.10 -0.73
C GLY A 118 8.73 -1.42 -0.75
N SER A 119 9.78 -2.10 -1.23
CA SER A 119 9.84 -3.56 -1.23
C SER A 119 11.20 -4.07 -0.78
N VAL A 120 11.20 -5.11 0.05
CA VAL A 120 12.40 -5.85 0.44
C VAL A 120 12.25 -7.27 -0.10
N MET A 121 13.13 -7.69 -1.00
CA MET A 121 13.05 -9.00 -1.63
C MET A 121 13.95 -10.02 -0.92
N GLN A 122 13.70 -11.31 -1.14
CA GLN A 122 14.51 -12.37 -0.51
C GLN A 122 15.99 -12.34 -0.94
N ASN A 123 16.28 -11.87 -2.15
CA ASN A 123 17.63 -11.78 -2.70
C ASN A 123 17.85 -10.37 -3.25
N ASP A 124 18.40 -9.47 -2.43
CA ASP A 124 18.82 -8.14 -2.86
C ASP A 124 20.36 -8.08 -2.89
N PRO A 125 21.00 -8.22 -4.06
CA PRO A 125 22.45 -8.16 -4.16
C PRO A 125 22.92 -6.71 -3.94
N LEU A 126 24.00 -6.56 -3.17
CA LEU A 126 24.73 -5.30 -3.13
C LEU A 126 25.49 -5.12 -4.45
N LEU A 127 25.41 -3.92 -5.00
CA LEU A 127 26.18 -3.50 -6.15
C LEU A 127 27.59 -3.08 -5.72
N SER A 128 28.55 -3.19 -6.65
CA SER A 128 29.90 -2.68 -6.43
C SER A 128 29.86 -1.19 -6.11
N GLY A 129 30.31 -0.84 -4.90
CA GLY A 129 30.27 0.52 -4.39
C GLY A 129 30.38 0.52 -2.86
N THR A 130 30.27 1.71 -2.30
CA THR A 130 30.18 1.94 -0.86
C THR A 130 28.82 1.51 -0.32
N LEU A 131 28.73 1.33 1.00
CA LEU A 131 27.45 1.07 1.67
C LEU A 131 26.48 2.24 1.50
N SER A 132 26.97 3.48 1.56
CA SER A 132 26.13 4.65 1.36
C SER A 132 25.51 4.66 -0.03
N GLU A 133 26.31 4.38 -1.08
CA GLU A 133 25.79 4.26 -2.45
C GLU A 133 24.73 3.17 -2.59
N ASN A 134 24.92 2.01 -1.96
CA ASN A 134 23.92 0.95 -2.00
C ASN A 134 22.64 1.32 -1.24
N ILE A 135 22.76 1.93 -0.05
CA ILE A 135 21.60 2.32 0.77
C ILE A 135 20.80 3.45 0.10
N THR A 136 21.47 4.37 -0.58
CA THR A 136 20.82 5.46 -1.33
C THR A 136 20.37 5.03 -2.72
N MET A 137 20.53 3.76 -3.07
CA MET A 137 20.22 3.23 -4.41
C MET A 137 20.93 4.01 -5.53
N PHE A 138 22.15 4.48 -5.25
CA PHE A 138 22.99 5.30 -6.11
C PHE A 138 22.37 6.67 -6.47
N ASP A 139 21.34 7.10 -5.75
CA ASP A 139 20.77 8.44 -5.88
C ASP A 139 21.73 9.48 -5.28
N SER A 140 21.96 10.57 -6.02
CA SER A 140 22.89 11.63 -5.66
C SER A 140 22.48 12.97 -6.28
N PRO A 141 22.54 14.09 -5.54
CA PRO A 141 23.00 14.19 -4.15
C PRO A 141 21.98 13.63 -3.14
N TYR A 142 22.46 13.08 -2.04
CA TYR A 142 21.64 12.58 -0.94
C TYR A 142 21.95 13.30 0.39
N ASP A 143 20.99 13.24 1.31
CA ASP A 143 21.12 13.81 2.66
C ASP A 143 21.78 12.79 3.61
N GLU A 144 22.96 13.13 4.13
CA GLU A 144 23.71 12.29 5.06
C GLU A 144 22.95 12.03 6.37
N GLU A 145 22.19 12.99 6.89
CA GLU A 145 21.45 12.81 8.12
C GLU A 145 20.27 11.86 7.90
N ARG A 146 19.60 11.97 6.75
CA ARG A 146 18.56 11.01 6.34
C ARG A 146 19.13 9.60 6.15
N LEU A 147 20.32 9.47 5.60
CA LEU A 147 21.02 8.18 5.47
C LEU A 147 21.28 7.57 6.86
N LYS A 148 21.85 8.35 7.79
CA LYS A 148 22.12 7.89 9.17
C LYS A 148 20.84 7.48 9.88
N GLU A 149 19.76 8.25 9.73
CA GLU A 149 18.47 7.93 10.33
C GLU A 149 17.86 6.65 9.76
N SER A 150 17.94 6.45 8.44
CA SER A 150 17.50 5.21 7.80
C SER A 150 18.28 3.99 8.33
N CYS A 151 19.60 4.14 8.51
CA CYS A 151 20.43 3.10 9.12
C CYS A 151 20.06 2.83 10.59
N ARG A 152 19.57 3.85 11.31
CA ARG A 152 19.14 3.76 12.70
C ARG A 152 17.81 3.02 12.80
N HIS A 153 16.85 3.33 11.93
CA HIS A 153 15.57 2.60 11.82
C HIS A 153 15.75 1.13 11.42
N ALA A 154 16.70 0.84 10.52
CA ALA A 154 17.04 -0.52 10.14
C ALA A 154 17.93 -1.26 11.18
N ASN A 155 18.33 -0.60 12.27
CA ASN A 155 19.19 -1.14 13.32
C ASN A 155 20.56 -1.65 12.82
N ILE A 156 21.14 -1.00 11.80
CA ILE A 156 22.44 -1.36 11.21
C ILE A 156 23.53 -0.31 11.45
N LEU A 157 23.17 0.89 11.91
CA LEU A 157 24.10 2.02 12.04
C LEU A 157 25.35 1.70 12.88
N ALA A 158 25.16 1.06 14.04
CA ALA A 158 26.27 0.72 14.94
C ALA A 158 27.22 -0.33 14.35
N GLU A 159 26.69 -1.23 13.51
CA GLU A 159 27.49 -2.25 12.82
C GLU A 159 28.32 -1.61 11.70
N ILE A 160 27.68 -0.77 10.88
CA ILE A 160 28.36 -0.01 9.82
C ILE A 160 29.52 0.83 10.38
N GLN A 161 29.34 1.48 11.53
CA GLN A 161 30.39 2.30 12.16
C GLN A 161 31.58 1.52 12.70
N ARG A 162 31.44 0.20 12.89
CA ARG A 162 32.53 -0.69 13.33
C ARG A 162 33.27 -1.32 12.17
N LEU A 163 32.76 -1.19 10.95
CA LEU A 163 33.44 -1.70 9.77
C LEU A 163 34.76 -0.92 9.56
N PRO A 164 35.82 -1.62 9.14
CA PRO A 164 37.14 -1.03 8.91
C PRO A 164 37.16 -0.06 7.72
#